data_AF-A0A7S0HKB5-F1
#
_entry.id   AF-A0A7S0HKB5-F1
#
_cell.length_a   1.000
_cell.length_b   1.000
_cell.length_c   1.000
_cell.angle_alpha   90.00
_cell.angle_beta   90.00
_cell.angle_gamma   90.00
#
_symmetry.space_group_name_H-M   'P 1'
#
loop_
_entity.id
_entity.type
_entity.pdbx_description
1 polymer ?
#
loop_
_entity_poly.entity_id
_entity_poly.type
_entity_poly.pdbx_seq_one_letter_code
_entity_poly.pdbx_strand_id
1 'polypeptide(L)'
;MIKGESKPSLWLRNIQLAAYCTVVATVGILLAADPRLKQEGWLDGFSSLTWFCLFFQAFGGLLVAVTIKYADNILRGFAQGLALIIGAVGSYFLFGFNLSLTF
;
A
#
# COMPACT_ATOMS: atom_id res chain seq x y z
N MET A 1 27.88 15.97 23.43
CA MET A 1 26.76 15.18 24.00
C MET A 1 25.51 16.06 24.00
N ILE A 2 24.70 16.03 22.94
CA ILE A 2 23.42 16.75 22.92
C ILE A 2 22.33 15.76 23.34
N LYS A 3 21.62 16.16 24.38
CA LYS A 3 20.78 15.37 25.27
C LYS A 3 19.35 15.38 24.73
N GLY A 4 18.75 14.19 24.55
CA GLY A 4 17.30 14.03 24.39
C GLY A 4 16.86 13.41 23.06
N GLU A 5 17.27 12.18 22.74
CA GLU A 5 16.61 11.42 21.68
C GLU A 5 15.19 10.98 22.11
N SER A 6 14.22 11.89 22.02
CA SER A 6 12.83 11.47 21.93
C SER A 6 12.65 10.80 20.58
N LYS A 7 12.52 9.48 20.55
CA LYS A 7 12.24 8.74 19.30
C LYS A 7 11.09 9.45 18.57
N PRO A 8 11.28 9.90 17.32
CA PRO A 8 10.25 10.64 16.59
C PRO A 8 8.96 9.81 16.55
N SER A 9 7.82 10.49 16.67
CA SER A 9 6.52 9.83 16.75
C SER A 9 6.31 8.96 15.51
N LEU A 10 5.61 7.83 15.68
CA LEU A 10 5.26 6.92 14.57
C LEU A 10 4.60 7.70 13.42
N TRP A 11 3.71 8.62 13.76
CA TRP A 11 2.99 9.48 12.82
C TRP A 11 3.93 10.39 12.04
N LEU A 12 4.90 11.03 12.69
CA LEU A 12 5.87 11.88 12.02
C LEU A 12 6.72 11.08 11.04
N ARG A 13 7.17 9.88 11.45
CA ARG A 13 7.92 8.97 10.58
C ARG A 13 7.09 8.53 9.37
N ASN A 14 5.80 8.26 9.57
CA ASN A 14 4.90 7.87 8.49
C ASN A 14 4.61 9.03 7.52
N ILE A 15 4.48 10.27 8.02
CA ILE A 15 4.32 11.47 7.19
C ILE A 15 5.58 11.74 6.37
N GLN A 16 6.76 11.64 6.99
CA GLN A 16 8.03 11.77 6.29
C GLN A 16 8.15 10.73 5.18
N LEU A 17 7.85 9.46 5.49
CA LEU A 17 7.86 8.38 4.50
C LEU A 17 6.88 8.66 3.36
N ALA A 18 5.65 9.08 3.66
CA ALA A 18 4.66 9.43 2.66
C ALA A 18 5.15 10.55 1.74
N ALA A 19 5.76 11.61 2.28
CA ALA A 19 6.32 12.69 1.49
C ALA A 19 7.42 12.20 0.53
N TYR A 20 8.34 11.34 0.99
CA TYR A 20 9.35 10.73 0.11
C TYR A 20 8.71 9.86 -0.97
N CYS A 21 7.73 9.03 -0.62
CA CYS A 21 7.00 8.22 -1.59
C CYS A 21 6.27 9.07 -2.64
N THR A 22 5.68 10.20 -2.25
CA THR A 22 5.02 11.13 -3.20
C THR A 22 6.01 11.69 -4.21
N VAL A 23 7.20 12.08 -3.78
CA VAL A 23 8.25 12.57 -4.69
C VAL A 23 8.65 11.47 -5.67
N VAL A 24 8.96 10.27 -5.16
CA VAL A 24 9.36 9.13 -6.00
C VAL A 24 8.26 8.74 -6.98
N ALA A 25 7.00 8.69 -6.54
CA ALA A 25 5.85 8.38 -7.39
C ALA A 25 5.66 9.44 -8.49
N THR A 26 5.80 10.72 -8.14
CA THR A 26 5.68 11.82 -9.11
C THR A 26 6.79 11.75 -10.16
N VAL A 27 8.03 11.50 -9.75
CA VAL A 27 9.15 11.28 -10.69
C VAL A 27 8.88 10.08 -11.59
N GLY A 28 8.36 8.97 -11.03
CA GLY A 28 7.98 7.79 -11.82
C GLY A 28 6.93 8.11 -12.90
N ILE A 29 5.91 8.90 -12.56
CA ILE A 29 4.89 9.36 -13.52
C ILE A 29 5.52 10.22 -14.62
N LEU A 30 6.40 11.17 -14.25
CA LEU A 30 7.08 12.03 -15.21
C LEU A 30 7.99 11.25 -16.17
N LEU A 31 8.71 10.25 -15.66
CA LEU A 31 9.59 9.38 -16.45
C LEU A 31 8.81 8.43 -17.38
N ALA A 32 7.63 7.98 -16.97
CA ALA A 32 6.75 7.16 -17.80
C ALA A 32 6.25 7.92 -19.05
N ALA A 33 6.26 9.26 -19.01
CA ALA A 33 5.95 10.15 -20.13
C ALA A 33 4.62 9.80 -20.86
N ASP A 34 3.61 9.39 -20.11
CA ASP A 34 2.34 8.95 -20.67
C ASP A 34 1.64 10.10 -21.42
N PRO A 35 1.40 9.98 -22.74
CA PRO A 35 0.74 11.01 -23.53
C PRO A 35 -0.70 11.28 -23.10
N ARG A 36 -1.38 10.29 -22.50
CA ARG A 36 -2.76 10.45 -22.00
C ARG A 36 -2.83 11.43 -20.85
N LEU A 37 -1.81 11.43 -19.98
CA LEU A 37 -1.72 12.35 -18.84
C LEU A 37 -1.72 13.84 -19.26
N LYS A 38 -1.20 14.14 -20.46
CA LYS A 38 -1.18 15.50 -21.02
C LYS A 38 -2.51 15.89 -21.69
N GLN A 39 -3.27 14.93 -22.20
CA GLN A 39 -4.50 15.18 -22.95
C GLN A 39 -5.75 15.12 -22.07
N GLU A 40 -5.81 14.13 -21.19
CA GLU A 40 -6.99 13.78 -20.38
C GLU A 40 -6.84 14.24 -18.91
N GLY A 41 -5.61 14.49 -18.49
CA GLY A 41 -5.29 14.95 -17.13
C GLY A 41 -4.99 13.80 -16.16
N TRP A 42 -4.57 14.14 -14.94
CA TRP A 42 -4.02 13.16 -13.99
C TRP A 42 -5.08 12.30 -13.31
N LEU A 43 -6.33 12.77 -13.29
CA LEU A 43 -7.45 12.14 -12.61
C LEU A 43 -8.48 11.58 -13.60
N ASP A 44 -8.10 11.44 -14.88
CA ASP A 44 -9.00 10.85 -15.84
C ASP A 44 -9.25 9.37 -15.53
N GLY A 45 -10.49 8.91 -15.72
CA GLY A 45 -10.91 7.55 -15.37
C GLY A 45 -11.08 7.27 -13.87
N PHE A 46 -11.00 8.27 -12.98
CA PHE A 46 -11.27 8.08 -11.55
C PHE A 46 -12.76 7.83 -11.26
N SER A 47 -13.13 6.55 -11.23
CA SER A 47 -14.46 6.10 -10.81
C SER A 47 -14.63 6.11 -9.28
N SER A 48 -15.88 6.01 -8.79
CA SER A 48 -16.16 5.86 -7.35
C SER A 48 -15.48 4.62 -6.75
N LEU A 49 -15.30 3.55 -7.53
CA LEU A 49 -14.56 2.37 -7.10
C LEU A 49 -13.06 2.66 -6.94
N THR A 50 -12.47 3.46 -7.85
CA THR A 50 -11.07 3.89 -7.76
C THR A 50 -10.83 4.67 -6.46
N TRP A 51 -11.73 5.58 -6.11
CA TRP A 51 -11.68 6.30 -4.83
C TRP A 51 -11.79 5.36 -3.63
N PHE A 52 -12.72 4.41 -3.66
CA PHE A 52 -12.86 3.42 -2.59
C PHE A 52 -11.60 2.59 -2.41
N CYS A 53 -11.02 2.07 -3.50
CA CYS A 53 -9.75 1.34 -3.48
C CYS A 53 -8.61 2.21 -2.94
N LEU A 54 -8.53 3.49 -3.31
CA LEU A 54 -7.51 4.42 -2.81
C LEU A 54 -7.61 4.60 -1.29
N PHE A 55 -8.82 4.83 -0.76
CA PHE A 55 -9.03 4.94 0.69
C PHE A 55 -8.73 3.64 1.41
N PHE A 56 -9.16 2.51 0.87
CA PHE A 56 -8.91 1.19 1.44
C PHE A 56 -7.41 0.88 1.49
N GLN A 57 -6.68 1.19 0.42
CA GLN A 57 -5.23 1.03 0.34
C GLN A 57 -4.49 1.93 1.34
N ALA A 58 -4.90 3.19 1.46
CA ALA A 58 -4.34 4.14 2.43
C ALA A 58 -4.59 3.68 3.88
N PHE A 59 -5.80 3.22 4.18
CA PHE A 59 -6.15 2.67 5.48
C PHE A 59 -5.33 1.41 5.81
N GLY A 60 -5.18 0.50 4.85
CA GLY A 60 -4.32 -0.68 4.99
C GLY A 60 -2.86 -0.32 5.32
N GLY A 61 -2.31 0.72 4.68
CA GLY A 61 -0.97 1.24 4.98
C GLY A 61 -0.83 1.76 6.41
N LEU A 62 -1.83 2.49 6.91
CA LEU A 62 -1.84 2.98 8.29
C LEU A 62 -1.96 1.82 9.30
N LEU A 63 -2.82 0.83 9.03
CA LEU A 63 -2.93 -0.37 9.86
C LEU A 63 -1.61 -1.12 9.95
N VAL A 64 -0.89 -1.25 8.83
CA VAL A 64 0.46 -1.83 8.81
C VAL A 64 1.44 -1.05 9.68
N ALA A 65 1.43 0.27 9.63
CA ALA A 65 2.30 1.09 10.49
C ALA A 65 1.98 0.87 11.98
N VAL A 66 0.70 0.72 12.32
CA VAL A 66 0.24 0.39 13.67
C VAL A 66 0.67 -1.02 14.08
N THR A 67 0.53 -2.03 13.23
CA THR A 67 0.97 -3.39 13.57
C THR A 67 2.47 -3.49 13.77
N ILE A 68 3.30 -2.78 12.99
CA ILE A 68 4.75 -2.72 13.24
C ILE A 68 5.07 -2.10 14.62
N LYS A 69 4.24 -1.18 15.10
CA LYS A 69 4.43 -0.56 16.41
C LYS A 69 4.09 -1.50 17.57
N TYR A 70 3.07 -2.33 17.41
CA TYR A 70 2.47 -3.10 18.50
C TYR A 70 2.67 -4.62 18.39
N ALA A 71 3.08 -5.14 17.23
CA ALA A 71 3.30 -6.55 16.97
C ALA A 71 4.73 -6.79 16.48
N ASP A 72 5.27 -7.96 16.80
CA ASP A 72 6.57 -8.38 16.29
C ASP A 72 6.51 -8.53 14.76
N ASN A 73 7.56 -8.04 14.07
CA ASN A 73 7.63 -8.06 12.61
C ASN A 73 7.47 -9.47 12.01
N ILE A 74 7.76 -10.53 12.78
CA ILE A 74 7.54 -11.92 12.39
C ILE A 74 6.04 -12.25 12.30
N LEU A 75 5.25 -11.83 13.29
CA LEU A 75 3.81 -12.11 13.33
C LEU A 75 3.08 -11.41 12.18
N ARG A 76 3.51 -10.19 11.81
CA ARG A 76 3.01 -9.50 10.61
C ARG A 76 3.23 -10.33 9.34
N GLY A 77 4.42 -10.93 9.19
CA GLY A 77 4.74 -11.78 8.05
C GLY A 77 3.84 -13.03 7.97
N PHE A 78 3.64 -13.70 9.11
CA PHE A 78 2.71 -14.83 9.19
C PHE A 78 1.26 -14.43 8.86
N ALA A 79 0.78 -13.30 9.41
CA ALA A 79 -0.56 -12.81 9.16
C ALA A 79 -0.78 -12.50 7.67
N GLN A 80 0.21 -11.88 7.01
CA GLN A 80 0.14 -11.60 5.58
C GLN A 80 0.15 -12.88 4.73
N GLY A 81 0.98 -13.86 5.08
CA GLY A 81 1.01 -15.16 4.41
C GLY A 81 -0.32 -15.92 4.53
N LEU A 82 -0.88 -15.98 5.73
CA LEU A 82 -2.20 -16.60 5.95
C LEU A 82 -3.31 -15.87 5.20
N ALA A 83 -3.28 -14.53 5.16
CA ALA A 83 -4.24 -13.74 4.41
C ALA A 83 -4.22 -14.06 2.91
N LEU A 84 -3.03 -14.28 2.32
CA LEU A 84 -2.90 -14.70 0.93
C LEU A 84 -3.47 -16.09 0.68
N ILE A 85 -3.17 -17.08 1.55
CA ILE A 85 -3.68 -18.44 1.41
C ILE A 85 -5.22 -18.45 1.50
N ILE A 86 -5.78 -17.79 2.52
CA ILE A 86 -7.23 -17.69 2.71
C ILE A 86 -7.87 -16.94 1.54
N GLY A 87 -7.25 -15.86 1.05
CA GLY A 87 -7.72 -15.11 -0.11
C GLY A 87 -7.75 -15.96 -1.38
N ALA A 88 -6.71 -16.75 -1.62
CA ALA A 88 -6.64 -17.67 -2.75
C ALA A 88 -7.72 -18.77 -2.70
N VAL A 89 -7.90 -19.39 -1.52
CA VAL A 89 -8.94 -20.39 -1.30
C VAL A 89 -10.34 -19.77 -1.44
N GLY A 90 -10.57 -18.60 -0.85
CA GLY A 90 -11.83 -17.86 -0.99
C GLY A 90 -12.12 -17.49 -2.43
N SER A 91 -11.10 -17.08 -3.19
CA SER A 91 -11.24 -16.75 -4.62
C SER A 91 -11.61 -17.95 -5.48
N TYR A 92 -11.07 -19.14 -5.17
CA TYR A 92 -11.48 -20.39 -5.81
C TYR A 92 -12.99 -20.63 -5.66
N PHE A 93 -13.54 -20.46 -4.45
CA PHE A 93 -14.96 -20.68 -4.18
C PHE A 93 -15.89 -19.59 -4.70
N LEU A 94 -15.50 -18.32 -4.56
CA LEU A 94 -16.39 -17.17 -4.87
C LEU A 94 -16.31 -16.71 -6.33
N PHE A 95 -15.13 -16.81 -6.95
CA PHE A 95 -14.87 -16.27 -8.29
C PHE A 95 -14.44 -17.34 -9.30
N GLY A 96 -14.42 -18.63 -8.90
CA GLY A 96 -14.03 -19.74 -9.78
C GLY A 96 -12.55 -19.71 -10.17
N PHE A 97 -11.70 -19.09 -9.36
CA PHE A 97 -10.27 -18.94 -9.65
C PHE A 97 -9.56 -20.31 -9.62
N ASN A 98 -9.10 -20.80 -10.77
CA ASN A 98 -8.37 -22.07 -10.85
C ASN A 98 -6.92 -21.88 -10.37
N LEU A 99 -6.59 -22.45 -9.22
CA LEU A 99 -5.22 -22.51 -8.71
C LEU A 99 -4.37 -23.40 -9.62
N SER A 100 -3.66 -22.81 -10.58
CA SER A 100 -2.68 -23.55 -11.38
C SER A 100 -1.43 -23.81 -10.54
N LEU A 101 -1.06 -25.09 -10.40
CA LEU A 101 0.21 -25.52 -9.81
C LEU A 101 1.34 -25.60 -10.85
N THR A 102 1.08 -25.20 -12.08
CA THR A 102 2.02 -25.26 -13.20
C THR A 102 2.32 -23.85 -13.68
N PHE A 103 3.62 -23.58 -13.79
CA PHE A 103 4.25 -22.32 -14.17
C PHE A 103 3.76 -21.79 -15.51
#